data_AF-A0A7T0BUP1-F1
#
_entry.id   AF-A0A7T0BUP1-F1
#
_cell.length_a   1.000
_cell.length_b   1.000
_cell.length_c   1.000
_cell.angle_alpha   90.00
_cell.angle_beta   90.00
_cell.angle_gamma   90.00
#
_symmetry.space_group_name_H-M   'P 1'
#
loop_
_entity.id
_entity.type
_entity.pdbx_description
1 polymer ?
#
loop_
_entity_poly.entity_id
_entity_poly.type
_entity_poly.pdbx_seq_one_letter_code
_entity_poly.pdbx_strand_id
1 'polypeptide(L)'
;MSKTSENLNSKLPIELDNVDGKLFSRLKKEFVCEICAGQNFLIEEDERGYSTKVPCQCAGHTRRIKLLNDAGIPGKFAETQFDTYHPVDDSQRLALRMAKDFVSDFGPEVKGILFMGQPGLGKTHLAVSILKALILEREVECKFVDFFQLLSDIRHGYSNDLSEQALINPYVNAPVLVIDELAKGRNTEWEQTMLDQIITSRYNAADRVTLFTSNHEDNSEESQNRNNSSTDGRINLSKSYAEKVNPATLSERLGPRIYSRLTEMCRFVKLEGEDYRPNVVVHTRAKPHLKHSA
;
A
#
# COMPACT_ATOMS: atom_id res chain seq x y z
N MET A 1 -8.79 26.03 10.28
CA MET A 1 -8.27 25.40 11.52
C MET A 1 -7.61 24.09 11.13
N SER A 2 -6.29 24.08 11.06
CA SER A 2 -5.47 22.95 10.63
C SER A 2 -5.37 21.93 11.76
N LYS A 3 -6.00 20.77 11.61
CA LYS A 3 -5.62 19.60 12.40
C LYS A 3 -4.23 19.17 11.90
N THR A 4 -3.21 19.47 12.69
CA THR A 4 -1.87 18.90 12.58
C THR A 4 -1.99 17.39 12.49
N SER A 5 -1.49 16.80 11.40
CA SER A 5 -1.38 15.36 11.26
C SER A 5 -0.30 14.89 12.23
N GLU A 6 -0.76 14.35 13.37
CA GLU A 6 0.09 13.72 14.37
C GLU A 6 0.41 12.28 13.92
N ASN A 7 1.70 11.95 13.92
CA ASN A 7 2.29 10.68 13.54
C ASN A 7 1.49 9.46 14.08
N LEU A 8 1.03 8.56 13.21
CA LEU A 8 0.19 7.41 13.58
C LEU A 8 0.87 6.48 14.60
N ASN A 9 2.19 6.33 14.51
CA ASN A 9 2.97 5.51 15.44
C ASN A 9 3.13 6.17 16.83
N SER A 10 2.87 7.48 16.96
CA SER A 10 2.99 8.19 18.23
C SER A 10 1.78 7.99 19.15
N LYS A 11 0.62 7.62 18.60
CA LYS A 11 -0.63 7.40 19.37
C LYS A 11 -0.82 5.98 19.85
N LEU A 12 -0.23 4.99 19.17
CA LEU A 12 -0.34 3.59 19.54
C LEU A 12 0.92 3.10 20.28
N PRO A 13 0.80 2.26 21.30
CA PRO A 13 1.94 1.70 22.03
C PRO A 13 2.59 0.55 21.26
N ILE A 14 2.83 0.74 19.96
CA ILE A 14 3.38 -0.25 19.04
C ILE A 14 4.80 0.19 18.66
N GLU A 15 5.73 -0.77 18.62
CA GLU A 15 7.05 -0.62 18.00
C GLU A 15 7.10 -1.41 16.69
N LEU A 16 7.78 -0.85 15.68
CA LEU A 16 7.95 -1.44 14.35
C LEU A 16 9.42 -1.76 14.13
N ASP A 17 9.70 -2.96 13.67
CA ASP A 17 11.04 -3.47 13.40
C ASP A 17 11.09 -4.10 12.00
N ASN A 18 12.30 -4.23 11.45
CA ASN A 18 12.56 -5.05 10.27
C ASN A 18 13.15 -6.39 10.74
N VAL A 19 12.38 -7.46 10.57
CA VAL A 19 12.79 -8.83 10.94
C VAL A 19 12.76 -9.67 9.67
N ASP A 20 13.92 -10.22 9.29
CA ASP A 20 14.09 -11.04 8.09
C ASP A 20 13.55 -10.39 6.80
N GLY A 21 13.71 -9.08 6.67
CA GLY A 21 13.27 -8.31 5.50
C GLY A 21 11.77 -7.95 5.51
N LYS A 22 11.01 -8.36 6.53
CA LYS A 22 9.58 -8.07 6.69
C LYS A 22 9.34 -7.11 7.83
N LEU A 23 8.27 -6.33 7.71
CA LEU A 23 7.80 -5.46 8.76
C LEU A 23 7.22 -6.33 9.87
N PHE A 24 7.74 -6.14 11.08
CA PHE A 24 7.25 -6.79 12.28
C PHE A 24 6.83 -5.71 13.28
N SER A 25 5.75 -5.97 13.99
CA SER A 25 5.19 -5.09 14.99
C SER A 25 4.86 -5.85 16.26
N ARG A 26 5.02 -5.17 17.39
CA ARG A 26 4.70 -5.66 18.73
C ARG A 26 4.34 -4.51 19.65
N LEU A 27 3.73 -4.83 20.79
CA LEU A 27 3.55 -3.84 21.85
C LEU A 27 4.91 -3.44 22.42
N LYS A 28 5.08 -2.14 22.71
CA LYS A 28 6.24 -1.63 23.44
C LYS A 28 6.34 -2.36 24.79
N LYS A 29 7.56 -2.73 25.20
CA LYS A 29 7.80 -3.49 26.44
C LYS A 29 7.26 -2.80 27.68
N GLU A 30 7.26 -1.47 27.68
CA GLU A 30 6.83 -0.63 28.78
C GLU A 30 5.29 -0.47 28.83
N PHE A 31 4.58 -0.93 27.78
CA PHE A 31 3.14 -0.80 27.73
C PHE A 31 2.45 -1.86 28.59
N VAL A 32 1.77 -1.39 29.64
CA VAL A 32 0.83 -2.17 30.43
C VAL A 32 -0.50 -1.44 30.41
N CYS A 33 -1.56 -2.12 29.98
CA CYS A 33 -2.90 -1.51 29.96
C CYS A 33 -3.37 -1.28 31.39
N GLU A 34 -3.61 -0.02 31.78
CA GLU A 34 -4.06 0.36 33.13
C GLU A 34 -5.45 -0.18 33.47
N ILE A 35 -6.26 -0.53 32.46
CA ILE A 35 -7.65 -0.97 32.66
C ILE A 35 -7.74 -2.48 32.89
N CYS A 36 -7.00 -3.27 32.11
CA CYS A 36 -7.06 -4.74 32.18
C CYS A 36 -5.75 -5.40 32.64
N ALA A 37 -4.73 -4.62 33.01
CA ALA A 37 -3.40 -5.12 33.39
C ALA A 37 -2.80 -6.14 32.40
N GLY A 38 -3.04 -5.94 31.10
CA GLY A 38 -2.55 -6.84 30.05
C GLY A 38 -3.42 -8.08 29.76
N GLN A 39 -4.56 -8.26 30.44
CA GLN A 39 -5.47 -9.39 30.21
C GLN A 39 -6.19 -9.34 28.84
N ASN A 40 -6.29 -8.16 28.20
CA ASN A 40 -7.07 -7.90 26.98
C ASN A 40 -8.60 -8.07 27.10
N PHE A 41 -9.12 -8.37 28.29
CA PHE A 41 -10.55 -8.43 28.57
C PHE A 41 -10.86 -7.88 29.96
N LEU A 42 -12.11 -7.51 30.17
CA LEU A 42 -12.70 -7.18 31.47
C LEU A 42 -13.78 -8.22 31.78
N ILE A 43 -14.13 -8.32 33.06
CA ILE A 43 -15.24 -9.16 33.53
C ILE A 43 -16.35 -8.21 33.93
N GLU A 44 -17.48 -8.30 33.25
CA GLU A 44 -18.71 -7.56 33.57
C GLU A 44 -19.73 -8.53 34.14
N GLU A 45 -20.44 -8.13 35.20
CA GLU A 45 -21.56 -8.88 35.76
C GLU A 45 -22.86 -8.21 35.37
N ASP A 46 -23.82 -9.00 34.87
CA ASP A 46 -25.16 -8.50 34.57
C ASP A 46 -26.03 -8.37 35.84
N GLU A 47 -27.21 -7.78 35.70
CA GLU A 47 -28.19 -7.61 36.80
C GLU A 47 -28.65 -8.94 37.43
N ARG A 48 -28.38 -10.07 36.77
CA ARG A 48 -28.73 -11.43 37.22
C ARG A 48 -27.54 -12.17 37.84
N GLY A 49 -26.36 -11.54 37.93
CA GLY A 49 -25.15 -12.09 38.52
C GLY A 49 -24.34 -12.99 37.59
N TYR A 50 -24.61 -12.99 36.28
CA TYR A 50 -23.79 -13.72 35.31
C TYR A 50 -22.57 -12.89 34.91
N SER A 51 -21.38 -13.44 35.15
CA SER A 51 -20.12 -12.82 34.72
C SER A 51 -19.80 -13.16 33.26
N THR A 52 -19.61 -12.14 32.42
CA THR A 52 -19.20 -12.27 31.02
C THR A 52 -17.86 -11.60 30.77
N LYS A 53 -17.04 -12.19 29.89
CA LYS A 53 -15.79 -11.58 29.41
C LYS A 53 -16.08 -10.64 28.26
N VAL A 54 -15.72 -9.37 28.41
CA VAL A 54 -15.81 -8.35 27.35
C VAL A 54 -14.42 -7.90 26.94
N PRO A 55 -14.16 -7.61 25.66
CA PRO A 55 -12.84 -7.16 25.21
C PRO A 55 -12.51 -5.79 25.82
N CYS A 56 -11.30 -5.66 26.37
CA CYS A 56 -10.78 -4.37 26.82
C CYS A 56 -10.50 -3.48 25.61
N GLN A 57 -10.56 -2.16 25.76
CA GLN A 57 -10.19 -1.22 24.70
C GLN A 57 -8.77 -1.45 24.13
N CYS A 58 -7.83 -1.96 24.93
CA CYS A 58 -6.48 -2.28 24.46
C CYS A 58 -6.41 -3.54 23.58
N ALA A 59 -7.44 -4.39 23.56
CA ALA A 59 -7.49 -5.59 22.73
C ALA A 59 -7.38 -5.23 21.23
N GLY A 60 -7.86 -4.04 20.86
CA GLY A 60 -7.68 -3.51 19.51
C GLY A 60 -6.22 -3.34 19.11
N HIS A 61 -5.28 -3.15 20.05
CA HIS A 61 -3.85 -3.04 19.73
C HIS A 61 -3.30 -4.39 19.27
N THR A 62 -3.64 -5.47 19.99
CA THR A 62 -3.28 -6.85 19.62
C THR A 62 -3.82 -7.22 18.24
N ARG A 63 -5.07 -6.84 17.94
CA ARG A 63 -5.65 -7.07 16.61
C ARG A 63 -4.90 -6.31 15.52
N ARG A 64 -4.63 -5.01 15.72
CA ARG A 64 -3.88 -4.18 14.77
C ARG A 64 -2.47 -4.72 14.51
N ILE A 65 -1.76 -5.16 15.55
CA ILE A 65 -0.44 -5.78 15.45
C ILE A 65 -0.49 -7.03 14.59
N LYS A 66 -1.46 -7.92 14.87
CA LYS A 66 -1.65 -9.13 14.08
C LYS A 66 -1.88 -8.81 12.60
N LEU A 67 -2.83 -7.90 12.31
CA LEU A 67 -3.12 -7.46 10.95
C LEU A 67 -1.89 -6.88 10.24
N LEU A 68 -1.08 -6.09 10.95
CA LEU A 68 0.10 -5.46 10.39
C LEU A 68 1.22 -6.47 10.09
N ASN A 69 1.42 -7.45 10.97
CA ASN A 69 2.37 -8.56 10.77
C ASN A 69 1.92 -9.49 9.63
N ASP A 70 0.60 -9.73 9.52
CA ASP A 70 0.01 -10.55 8.48
C ASP A 70 -0.02 -9.83 7.12
N ALA A 71 0.19 -8.51 7.07
CA ALA A 71 0.08 -7.72 5.85
C ALA A 71 1.18 -7.98 4.81
N GLY A 72 2.33 -8.55 5.22
CA GLY A 72 3.43 -8.83 4.28
C GLY A 72 4.19 -7.60 3.79
N ILE A 73 4.10 -6.47 4.50
CA ILE A 73 4.83 -5.24 4.17
C ILE A 73 6.34 -5.47 4.32
N PRO A 74 7.19 -5.08 3.34
CA PRO A 74 8.64 -5.17 3.49
C PRO A 74 9.16 -4.30 4.64
N GLY A 75 10.12 -4.83 5.40
CA GLY A 75 10.64 -4.17 6.61
C GLY A 75 11.32 -2.82 6.37
N LYS A 76 11.79 -2.56 5.14
CA LYS A 76 12.30 -1.24 4.73
C LYS A 76 11.27 -0.11 4.84
N PHE A 77 9.98 -0.44 4.91
CA PHE A 77 8.87 0.51 5.04
C PHE A 77 8.34 0.63 6.49
N ALA A 78 9.10 0.19 7.50
CA ALA A 78 8.71 0.34 8.90
C ALA A 78 8.35 1.80 9.26
N GLU A 79 9.17 2.76 8.83
CA GLU A 79 8.98 4.20 9.09
C GLU A 79 8.11 4.92 8.04
N THR A 80 7.61 4.20 7.03
CA THR A 80 6.76 4.78 5.98
C THR A 80 5.38 5.13 6.54
N GLN A 81 4.99 6.38 6.39
CA GLN A 81 3.68 6.94 6.74
C GLN A 81 3.39 8.16 5.87
N PHE A 82 2.14 8.66 5.90
CA PHE A 82 1.81 9.90 5.21
C PHE A 82 2.64 11.09 5.67
N ASP A 83 2.95 11.19 6.97
CA ASP A 83 3.73 12.29 7.52
C ASP A 83 5.22 12.22 7.19
N THR A 84 5.72 11.04 6.80
CA THR A 84 7.11 10.87 6.34
C THR A 84 7.26 11.05 4.83
N TYR A 85 6.14 11.24 4.10
CA TYR A 85 6.14 11.59 2.68
C TYR A 85 6.22 13.11 2.50
N HIS A 86 7.27 13.58 1.84
CA HIS A 86 7.52 15.01 1.61
C HIS A 86 7.34 15.33 0.11
N PRO A 87 6.13 15.71 -0.34
CA PRO A 87 5.88 15.94 -1.75
C PRO A 87 6.59 17.21 -2.23
N VAL A 88 7.38 17.11 -3.30
CA VAL A 88 8.15 18.25 -3.84
C VAL A 88 7.36 19.05 -4.89
N ASP A 89 6.50 18.39 -5.67
CA ASP A 89 5.71 19.01 -6.74
C ASP A 89 4.19 18.83 -6.58
N ASP A 90 3.41 19.41 -7.49
CA ASP A 90 1.95 19.38 -7.46
C ASP A 90 1.37 17.99 -7.72
N SER A 91 2.03 17.15 -8.54
CA SER A 91 1.58 15.79 -8.81
C SER A 91 1.70 14.92 -7.55
N GLN A 92 2.79 15.08 -6.80
CA GLN A 92 3.03 14.38 -5.53
C GLN A 92 2.10 14.91 -4.43
N ARG A 93 1.87 16.23 -4.37
CA ARG A 93 0.89 16.83 -3.44
C ARG A 93 -0.52 16.31 -3.70
N LEU A 94 -0.92 16.22 -4.97
CA LEU A 94 -2.20 15.64 -5.37
C LEU A 94 -2.27 14.15 -5.00
N ALA A 95 -1.23 13.37 -5.30
CA ALA A 95 -1.18 11.95 -4.96
C ALA A 95 -1.29 11.71 -3.45
N LEU A 96 -0.58 12.51 -2.63
CA LEU A 96 -0.70 12.47 -1.18
C LEU A 96 -2.12 12.80 -0.70
N ARG A 97 -2.75 13.84 -1.27
CA ARG A 97 -4.13 14.20 -0.95
C ARG A 97 -5.09 13.07 -1.29
N MET A 98 -5.02 12.54 -2.52
CA MET A 98 -5.87 11.45 -2.97
C MET A 98 -5.69 10.18 -2.11
N ALA A 99 -4.47 9.91 -1.64
CA ALA A 99 -4.20 8.79 -0.75
C ALA A 99 -4.81 9.00 0.65
N LYS A 100 -4.76 10.23 1.19
CA LYS A 100 -5.42 10.57 2.47
C LYS A 100 -6.94 10.52 2.34
N ASP A 101 -7.49 11.08 1.26
CA ASP A 101 -8.93 11.08 0.98
C ASP A 101 -9.44 9.63 0.82
N PHE A 102 -8.68 8.76 0.15
CA PHE A 102 -9.01 7.34 0.03
C PHE A 102 -9.18 6.64 1.39
N VAL A 103 -8.31 6.93 2.37
CA VAL A 103 -8.44 6.36 3.73
C VAL A 103 -9.63 6.94 4.48
N SER A 104 -9.90 8.24 4.30
CA SER A 104 -11.06 8.91 4.89
C SER A 104 -12.36 8.32 4.38
N ASP A 105 -12.45 8.11 3.07
CA ASP A 105 -13.66 7.74 2.35
C ASP A 105 -13.81 6.22 2.15
N PHE A 106 -12.91 5.42 2.74
CA PHE A 106 -12.88 3.97 2.55
C PHE A 106 -14.21 3.30 2.93
N GLY A 107 -14.78 2.55 1.99
CA GLY A 107 -16.08 1.88 2.12
C GLY A 107 -16.40 0.98 0.92
N PRO A 108 -17.63 0.42 0.84
CA PRO A 108 -18.00 -0.62 -0.13
C PRO A 108 -17.82 -0.23 -1.60
N GLU A 109 -17.98 1.05 -1.93
CA GLU A 109 -17.96 1.55 -3.33
C GLU A 109 -16.62 2.23 -3.71
N VAL A 110 -15.61 2.14 -2.84
CA VAL A 110 -14.32 2.80 -3.10
C VAL A 110 -13.53 2.04 -4.15
N LYS A 111 -13.22 2.73 -5.25
CA LYS A 111 -12.27 2.26 -6.26
C LYS A 111 -10.85 2.29 -5.74
N GLY A 112 -10.03 1.33 -6.17
CA GLY A 112 -8.60 1.29 -5.91
C GLY A 112 -7.83 2.47 -6.50
N ILE A 113 -6.51 2.47 -6.32
CA ILE A 113 -5.61 3.48 -6.88
C ILE A 113 -4.47 2.79 -7.59
N LEU A 114 -4.18 3.21 -8.82
CA LEU A 114 -2.97 2.86 -9.55
C LEU A 114 -2.04 4.08 -9.55
N PHE A 115 -0.96 4.01 -8.77
CA PHE A 115 0.10 5.02 -8.77
C PHE A 115 1.08 4.72 -9.91
N MET A 116 1.32 5.70 -10.77
CA MET A 116 2.21 5.58 -11.95
C MET A 116 3.25 6.69 -11.96
N GLY A 117 4.42 6.43 -12.53
CA GLY A 117 5.46 7.44 -12.68
C GLY A 117 6.86 6.84 -12.65
N GLN A 118 7.88 7.67 -12.72
CA GLN A 118 9.28 7.24 -12.68
C GLN A 118 9.66 6.61 -11.33
N PRO A 119 10.72 5.78 -11.27
CA PRO A 119 11.28 5.31 -10.01
C PRO A 119 11.61 6.48 -9.08
N GLY A 120 11.52 6.24 -7.77
CA GLY A 120 11.93 7.24 -6.77
C GLY A 120 10.89 8.27 -6.33
N LEU A 121 9.73 8.34 -6.99
CA LEU A 121 8.67 9.33 -6.66
C LEU A 121 7.78 8.95 -5.45
N GLY A 122 8.03 7.79 -4.83
CA GLY A 122 7.32 7.34 -3.63
C GLY A 122 5.94 6.72 -3.85
N LYS A 123 5.69 6.13 -5.03
CA LYS A 123 4.47 5.35 -5.32
C LYS A 123 4.19 4.27 -4.26
N THR A 124 5.19 3.43 -3.98
CA THR A 124 5.12 2.38 -2.95
C THR A 124 4.99 2.98 -1.55
N HIS A 125 5.61 4.13 -1.30
CA HIS A 125 5.49 4.83 -0.01
C HIS A 125 4.04 5.23 0.26
N LEU A 126 3.36 5.81 -0.72
CA LEU A 126 1.94 6.17 -0.62
C LEU A 126 1.05 4.92 -0.46
N ALA A 127 1.28 3.87 -1.26
CA ALA A 127 0.52 2.62 -1.16
C ALA A 127 0.66 1.96 0.23
N VAL A 128 1.88 1.88 0.77
CA VAL A 128 2.11 1.35 2.12
C VAL A 128 1.53 2.27 3.20
N SER A 129 1.59 3.59 3.01
CA SER A 129 0.98 4.55 3.95
C SER A 129 -0.54 4.36 4.04
N ILE A 130 -1.21 4.11 2.90
CA ILE A 130 -2.63 3.75 2.87
C ILE A 130 -2.88 2.46 3.65
N LEU A 131 -2.12 1.39 3.37
CA LEU A 131 -2.31 0.11 4.08
C LEU A 131 -2.16 0.27 5.59
N LYS A 132 -1.10 0.94 6.04
CA LYS A 132 -0.86 1.16 7.47
C LYS A 132 -1.98 1.96 8.11
N ALA A 133 -2.48 3.01 7.44
CA ALA A 133 -3.58 3.79 7.95
C ALA A 133 -4.90 2.99 8.03
N LEU A 134 -5.23 2.19 7.01
CA LEU A 134 -6.40 1.31 7.04
C LEU A 134 -6.31 0.26 8.15
N ILE A 135 -5.15 -0.37 8.35
CA ILE A 135 -4.94 -1.35 9.42
C ILE A 135 -5.05 -0.68 10.79
N LEU A 136 -4.31 0.40 11.01
CA LEU A 136 -4.14 1.01 12.33
C LEU A 136 -5.33 1.87 12.75
N GLU A 137 -6.03 2.52 11.81
CA GLU A 137 -7.15 3.39 12.14
C GLU A 137 -8.52 2.73 11.95
N ARG A 138 -8.63 1.77 11.02
CA ARG A 138 -9.90 1.15 10.64
C ARG A 138 -9.95 -0.36 10.88
N GLU A 139 -8.86 -0.97 11.34
CA GLU A 139 -8.75 -2.42 11.59
C GLU A 139 -9.10 -3.30 10.36
N VAL A 140 -8.84 -2.77 9.16
CA VAL A 140 -9.11 -3.46 7.89
C VAL A 140 -7.96 -4.40 7.57
N GLU A 141 -8.29 -5.65 7.20
CA GLU A 141 -7.30 -6.60 6.71
C GLU A 141 -6.76 -6.17 5.35
N CYS A 142 -5.42 -6.12 5.28
CA CYS A 142 -4.70 -5.68 4.11
C CYS A 142 -3.57 -6.66 3.79
N LYS A 143 -3.21 -6.78 2.51
CA LYS A 143 -2.03 -7.50 2.06
C LYS A 143 -1.18 -6.63 1.14
N PHE A 144 0.12 -6.85 1.17
CA PHE A 144 1.10 -6.28 0.27
C PHE A 144 1.82 -7.43 -0.42
N VAL A 145 2.05 -7.29 -1.72
CA VAL A 145 2.88 -8.21 -2.47
C VAL A 145 3.65 -7.47 -3.56
N ASP A 146 4.93 -7.81 -3.69
CA ASP A 146 5.70 -7.49 -4.89
C ASP A 146 5.35 -8.51 -5.98
N PHE A 147 4.97 -8.04 -7.16
CA PHE A 147 4.47 -8.93 -8.20
C PHE A 147 5.53 -9.95 -8.66
N PHE A 148 6.81 -9.58 -8.76
CA PHE A 148 7.86 -10.50 -9.17
C PHE A 148 8.22 -11.50 -8.09
N GLN A 149 8.17 -11.07 -6.83
CA GLN A 149 8.34 -12.00 -5.71
C GLN A 149 7.23 -13.04 -5.72
N LEU A 150 5.97 -12.65 -5.93
CA LEU A 150 4.85 -13.60 -6.03
C LEU A 150 5.05 -14.60 -7.17
N LEU A 151 5.44 -14.14 -8.35
CA LEU A 151 5.73 -15.02 -9.48
C LEU A 151 6.87 -15.99 -9.18
N SER A 152 7.94 -15.50 -8.54
CA SER A 152 9.03 -16.35 -8.08
C SER A 152 8.52 -17.43 -7.11
N ASP A 153 7.73 -17.05 -6.12
CA ASP A 153 7.19 -17.97 -5.11
C ASP A 153 6.27 -19.03 -5.75
N ILE A 154 5.44 -18.65 -6.72
CA ILE A 154 4.60 -19.58 -7.50
C ILE A 154 5.47 -20.56 -8.27
N ARG A 155 6.52 -20.08 -8.96
CA ARG A 155 7.43 -20.94 -9.72
C ARG A 155 8.13 -21.97 -8.84
N HIS A 156 8.57 -21.57 -7.64
CA HIS A 156 9.17 -22.49 -6.67
C HIS A 156 8.15 -23.44 -6.03
N GLY A 157 6.89 -22.99 -5.89
CA GLY A 157 5.78 -23.80 -5.39
C GLY A 157 5.52 -25.04 -6.24
N TYR A 158 5.62 -24.94 -7.57
CA TYR A 158 5.46 -26.10 -8.46
C TYR A 158 6.48 -27.21 -8.19
N SER A 159 7.70 -26.86 -7.78
CA SER A 159 8.73 -27.85 -7.42
C SER A 159 8.46 -28.57 -6.10
N ASN A 160 7.52 -28.08 -5.30
CA ASN A 160 7.19 -28.59 -3.96
C ASN A 160 5.74 -29.12 -3.88
N ASP A 161 5.11 -29.45 -5.02
CA ASP A 161 3.72 -29.92 -5.13
C ASP A 161 2.67 -28.99 -4.48
N LEU A 162 3.01 -27.71 -4.31
CA LEU A 162 2.06 -26.71 -3.83
C LEU A 162 1.20 -26.23 -5.00
N SER A 163 -0.12 -26.23 -4.80
CA SER A 163 -1.03 -25.65 -5.79
C SER A 163 -0.80 -24.15 -5.90
N GLU A 164 -0.67 -23.64 -7.12
CA GLU A 164 -0.61 -22.21 -7.42
C GLU A 164 -1.75 -21.43 -6.74
N GLN A 165 -2.95 -22.02 -6.74
CA GLN A 165 -4.13 -21.41 -6.14
C GLN A 165 -3.96 -21.19 -4.63
N ALA A 166 -3.30 -22.10 -3.91
CA ALA A 166 -2.99 -21.92 -2.49
C ALA A 166 -2.04 -20.74 -2.25
N LEU A 167 -1.12 -20.45 -3.18
CA LEU A 167 -0.19 -19.32 -3.07
C LEU A 167 -0.86 -17.98 -3.42
N ILE A 168 -1.81 -18.00 -4.35
CA ILE A 168 -2.52 -16.79 -4.81
C ILE A 168 -3.70 -16.41 -3.89
N ASN A 169 -4.40 -17.39 -3.33
CA ASN A 169 -5.63 -17.21 -2.54
C ASN A 169 -5.51 -16.16 -1.40
N PRO A 170 -4.42 -16.11 -0.62
CA PRO A 170 -4.26 -15.08 0.41
C PRO A 170 -4.32 -13.65 -0.13
N TYR A 171 -3.84 -13.43 -1.35
CA TYR A 171 -3.84 -12.11 -1.99
C TYR A 171 -5.15 -11.85 -2.71
N VAL A 172 -5.68 -12.83 -3.43
CA VAL A 172 -6.95 -12.69 -4.14
C VAL A 172 -8.10 -12.46 -3.18
N ASN A 173 -8.11 -13.08 -2.00
CA ASN A 173 -9.21 -12.98 -1.03
C ASN A 173 -9.09 -11.82 -0.02
N ALA A 174 -7.95 -11.13 0.04
CA ALA A 174 -7.77 -10.02 0.96
C ALA A 174 -8.75 -8.86 0.64
N PRO A 175 -9.39 -8.24 1.64
CA PRO A 175 -10.25 -7.08 1.42
C PRO A 175 -9.53 -5.94 0.69
N VAL A 176 -8.29 -5.67 1.10
CA VAL A 176 -7.42 -4.70 0.44
C VAL A 176 -6.08 -5.34 0.08
N LEU A 177 -5.65 -5.17 -1.16
CA LEU A 177 -4.36 -5.67 -1.66
C LEU A 177 -3.56 -4.53 -2.31
N VAL A 178 -2.28 -4.41 -1.96
CA VAL A 178 -1.30 -3.68 -2.77
C VAL A 178 -0.53 -4.68 -3.62
N ILE A 179 -0.51 -4.46 -4.94
CA ILE A 179 0.39 -5.12 -5.88
C ILE A 179 1.44 -4.10 -6.32
N ASP A 180 2.66 -4.27 -5.82
CA ASP A 180 3.79 -3.38 -6.12
C ASP A 180 4.52 -3.81 -7.40
N GLU A 181 5.11 -2.84 -8.09
CA GLU A 181 5.92 -3.01 -9.31
C GLU A 181 5.19 -3.70 -10.48
N LEU A 182 3.92 -3.36 -10.69
CA LEU A 182 3.17 -3.82 -11.85
C LEU A 182 3.87 -3.43 -13.17
N ALA A 183 3.95 -4.39 -14.10
CA ALA A 183 4.45 -4.19 -15.49
C ALA A 183 5.92 -3.75 -15.64
N LYS A 184 6.79 -4.08 -14.67
CA LYS A 184 8.26 -3.90 -14.74
C LYS A 184 8.99 -5.06 -15.47
N GLY A 185 8.26 -6.10 -15.87
CA GLY A 185 8.80 -7.39 -16.30
C GLY A 185 9.06 -7.50 -17.80
N ARG A 186 9.42 -8.71 -18.24
CA ARG A 186 9.58 -9.01 -19.68
C ARG A 186 8.24 -9.24 -20.39
N ASN A 187 7.13 -9.16 -19.65
CA ASN A 187 5.77 -9.43 -20.13
C ASN A 187 5.69 -10.80 -20.81
N THR A 188 6.24 -11.83 -20.16
CA THR A 188 6.10 -13.19 -20.69
C THR A 188 4.63 -13.62 -20.64
N GLU A 189 4.24 -14.54 -21.53
CA GLU A 189 2.85 -15.03 -21.60
C GLU A 189 2.36 -15.59 -20.25
N TRP A 190 3.24 -16.26 -19.52
CA TRP A 190 2.94 -16.78 -18.18
C TRP A 190 2.75 -15.65 -17.15
N GLU A 191 3.60 -14.61 -17.16
CA GLU A 191 3.43 -13.43 -16.30
C GLU A 191 2.08 -12.74 -16.54
N GLN A 192 1.71 -12.59 -17.82
CA GLN A 192 0.42 -12.00 -18.22
C GLN A 192 -0.76 -12.86 -17.77
N THR A 193 -0.63 -14.19 -17.88
CA THR A 193 -1.68 -15.12 -17.43
C THR A 193 -1.91 -15.02 -15.93
N MET A 194 -0.84 -15.02 -15.14
CA MET A 194 -0.94 -14.87 -13.68
C MET A 194 -1.54 -13.52 -13.29
N LEU A 195 -1.14 -12.46 -14.01
CA LEU A 195 -1.68 -11.13 -13.76
C LEU A 195 -3.17 -11.04 -14.11
N ASP A 196 -3.59 -11.55 -15.27
CA ASP A 196 -5.00 -11.59 -15.67
C ASP A 196 -5.82 -12.40 -14.66
N GLN A 197 -5.30 -13.52 -14.16
CA GLN A 197 -5.97 -14.33 -13.15
C GLN A 197 -6.22 -13.57 -11.85
N ILE A 198 -5.19 -12.91 -11.31
CA ILE A 198 -5.31 -12.14 -10.06
C ILE A 198 -6.28 -10.96 -10.26
N ILE A 199 -6.11 -10.18 -11.33
CA ILE A 199 -6.93 -9.00 -11.60
C ILE A 199 -8.38 -9.39 -11.89
N THR A 200 -8.61 -10.41 -12.71
CA THR A 200 -9.96 -10.91 -13.01
C THR A 200 -10.67 -11.38 -11.74
N SER A 201 -9.98 -12.15 -10.90
CA SER A 201 -10.58 -12.69 -9.68
C SER A 201 -11.00 -11.58 -8.71
N ARG A 202 -10.14 -10.57 -8.53
CA ARG A 202 -10.45 -9.42 -7.66
C ARG A 202 -11.51 -8.50 -8.25
N TYR A 203 -11.48 -8.28 -9.57
CA TYR A 203 -12.50 -7.52 -10.28
C TYR A 203 -13.89 -8.15 -10.13
N ASN A 204 -14.00 -9.47 -10.32
CA ASN A 204 -15.27 -10.20 -10.25
C ASN A 204 -15.85 -10.27 -8.83
N ALA A 205 -15.02 -10.15 -7.79
CA ALA A 205 -15.50 -10.16 -6.40
C ALA A 205 -16.33 -8.91 -6.06
N ALA A 206 -16.10 -7.79 -6.75
CA ALA A 206 -16.75 -6.48 -6.57
C ALA A 206 -16.55 -5.81 -5.20
N ASP A 207 -16.27 -6.56 -4.13
CA ASP A 207 -16.06 -6.09 -2.76
C ASP A 207 -14.58 -5.98 -2.35
N ARG A 208 -13.66 -6.16 -3.31
CA ARG A 208 -12.21 -6.21 -3.07
C ARG A 208 -11.50 -5.02 -3.69
N VAL A 209 -10.82 -4.24 -2.85
CA VAL A 209 -10.09 -3.05 -3.29
C VAL A 209 -8.64 -3.41 -3.58
N THR A 210 -8.11 -2.93 -4.71
CA THR A 210 -6.72 -3.20 -5.10
C THR A 210 -5.99 -1.90 -5.40
N LEU A 211 -4.85 -1.72 -4.76
CA LEU A 211 -3.92 -0.65 -5.02
C LEU A 211 -2.77 -1.21 -5.85
N PHE A 212 -2.29 -0.42 -6.80
CA PHE A 212 -1.20 -0.82 -7.68
C PHE A 212 -0.13 0.27 -7.70
N THR A 213 1.11 -0.13 -7.90
CA THR A 213 2.17 0.78 -8.34
C THR A 213 2.72 0.28 -9.66
N SER A 214 3.02 1.20 -10.57
CA SER A 214 3.66 0.85 -11.84
C SER A 214 4.69 1.91 -12.21
N ASN A 215 5.79 1.47 -12.81
CA ASN A 215 6.73 2.37 -13.42
C ASN A 215 6.21 2.73 -14.82
N HIS A 216 6.11 4.02 -15.09
CA HIS A 216 5.74 4.52 -16.41
C HIS A 216 6.89 5.35 -16.93
N GLU A 217 7.54 4.86 -17.99
CA GLU A 217 8.47 5.65 -18.78
C GLU A 217 7.65 6.46 -19.76
N ASP A 218 7.63 7.77 -19.56
CA ASP A 218 6.98 8.69 -20.49
C ASP A 218 7.90 8.86 -21.69
N ASN A 219 7.74 8.03 -22.72
CA ASN A 219 8.35 8.25 -24.03
C ASN A 219 7.66 9.45 -24.69
N SER A 220 7.92 10.63 -24.14
CA SER A 220 7.35 11.91 -24.57
C SER A 220 7.91 12.39 -25.92
N GLU A 221 8.90 11.71 -26.49
CA GLU A 221 9.49 12.09 -27.78
C GLU A 221 8.67 11.65 -29.01
N GLU A 222 7.81 10.64 -28.92
CA GLU A 222 7.08 10.14 -30.10
C GLU A 222 5.72 10.82 -30.35
N SER A 223 5.17 11.54 -29.37
CA SER A 223 3.80 12.11 -29.46
C SER A 223 3.74 13.59 -29.85
N GLN A 224 4.86 14.32 -29.87
CA GLN A 224 4.86 15.75 -30.27
C GLN A 224 4.72 15.98 -31.77
N ASN A 225 4.77 14.93 -32.61
CA ASN A 225 4.73 15.09 -34.07
C ASN A 225 3.34 14.96 -34.71
N ARG A 226 2.26 14.81 -33.92
CA ARG A 226 0.89 14.78 -34.45
C ARG A 226 -0.03 15.62 -33.58
N ASN A 227 -0.52 16.72 -34.18
CA ASN A 227 -1.66 17.56 -33.77
C ASN A 227 -1.31 18.94 -33.19
N ASN A 228 -0.83 19.82 -34.06
CA ASN A 228 -1.16 21.24 -33.98
C ASN A 228 -2.55 21.46 -34.62
N SER A 229 -3.59 21.69 -33.81
CA SER A 229 -4.69 22.61 -34.17
C SER A 229 -5.61 22.88 -32.97
N SER A 230 -5.43 24.08 -32.43
CA SER A 230 -6.44 25.09 -32.04
C SER A 230 -7.61 24.79 -31.08
N THR A 231 -7.63 25.61 -30.00
CA THR A 231 -8.79 26.28 -29.31
C THR A 231 -9.81 25.38 -28.60
N ASP A 232 -10.32 25.61 -27.39
CA ASP A 232 -10.71 26.83 -26.65
C ASP A 232 -10.82 26.47 -25.14
N GLY A 233 -10.74 27.48 -24.28
CA GLY A 233 -10.64 27.37 -22.82
C GLY A 233 -11.95 27.01 -22.10
N ARG A 234 -11.85 26.03 -21.19
CA ARG A 234 -12.60 25.89 -19.92
C ARG A 234 -11.99 24.73 -19.12
N ILE A 235 -11.14 25.06 -18.14
CA ILE A 235 -10.41 24.07 -17.33
C ILE A 235 -11.37 23.47 -16.28
N ASN A 236 -11.86 22.27 -16.54
CA ASN A 236 -12.42 21.39 -15.50
C ASN A 236 -11.25 20.68 -14.79
N LEU A 237 -10.87 21.16 -13.59
CA LEU A 237 -9.72 20.67 -12.82
C LEU A 237 -9.78 19.17 -12.43
N SER A 238 -10.94 18.51 -12.56
CA SER A 238 -11.11 17.07 -12.32
C SER A 238 -10.93 16.19 -13.56
N LYS A 239 -10.94 16.77 -14.77
CA LYS A 239 -10.73 16.02 -16.04
C LYS A 239 -9.31 16.13 -16.58
N SER A 240 -8.61 17.23 -16.30
CA SER A 240 -7.28 17.50 -16.88
C SER A 240 -6.14 16.59 -16.39
N TYR A 241 -6.34 15.89 -15.26
CA TYR A 241 -5.36 14.92 -14.77
C TYR A 241 -5.53 13.53 -15.39
N ALA A 242 -6.75 13.15 -15.77
CA ALA A 242 -7.02 11.86 -16.43
C ALA A 242 -6.56 11.85 -17.90
N GLU A 243 -6.56 13.01 -18.57
CA GLU A 243 -6.15 13.15 -19.98
C GLU A 243 -4.62 13.16 -20.21
N LYS A 244 -3.81 13.29 -19.15
CA LYS A 244 -2.33 13.27 -19.23
C LYS A 244 -1.71 11.89 -19.02
N VAL A 245 -2.53 10.84 -18.96
CA VAL A 245 -2.04 9.46 -18.96
C VAL A 245 -1.88 9.07 -20.41
N ASN A 246 -0.66 8.77 -20.87
CA ASN A 246 -0.48 8.09 -22.15
C ASN A 246 -0.92 6.63 -21.97
N PRO A 247 -2.14 6.23 -22.39
CA PRO A 247 -2.68 4.90 -22.13
C PRO A 247 -1.89 3.82 -22.87
N ALA A 248 -1.18 4.21 -23.94
CA ALA A 248 -0.55 3.32 -24.89
C ALA A 248 0.52 2.44 -24.22
N THR A 249 1.44 3.02 -23.44
CA THR A 249 2.58 2.26 -22.89
C THR A 249 2.15 1.21 -21.87
N LEU A 250 1.17 1.50 -21.01
CA LEU A 250 0.66 0.55 -20.02
C LEU A 250 -0.31 -0.45 -20.65
N SER A 251 -1.21 0.01 -21.55
CA SER A 251 -2.14 -0.87 -22.25
C SER A 251 -1.42 -1.83 -23.20
N GLU A 252 -0.32 -1.42 -23.82
CA GLU A 252 0.53 -2.31 -24.64
C GLU A 252 1.20 -3.37 -23.78
N ARG A 253 1.71 -2.98 -22.60
CA ARG A 253 2.37 -3.90 -21.68
C ARG A 253 1.42 -4.89 -21.02
N LEU A 254 0.20 -4.46 -20.67
CA LEU A 254 -0.77 -5.30 -19.95
C LEU A 254 -1.80 -5.98 -20.86
N GLY A 255 -1.88 -5.55 -22.11
CA GLY A 255 -2.96 -5.94 -23.01
C GLY A 255 -4.30 -5.26 -22.68
N PRO A 256 -5.21 -5.21 -23.67
CA PRO A 256 -6.44 -4.41 -23.60
C PRO A 256 -7.40 -4.88 -22.49
N ARG A 257 -7.43 -6.18 -22.21
CA ARG A 257 -8.34 -6.79 -21.24
C ARG A 257 -7.97 -6.42 -19.80
N ILE A 258 -6.69 -6.56 -19.43
CA ILE A 258 -6.21 -6.17 -18.10
C ILE A 258 -6.35 -4.67 -17.90
N TYR A 259 -5.94 -3.88 -18.91
CA TYR A 259 -6.05 -2.43 -18.86
C TYR A 259 -7.49 -1.97 -18.63
N SER A 260 -8.46 -2.52 -19.37
CA SER A 260 -9.89 -2.21 -19.20
C SER A 260 -10.36 -2.42 -17.76
N ARG A 261 -10.05 -3.59 -17.17
CA ARG A 261 -10.42 -3.87 -15.77
C ARG A 261 -9.76 -2.92 -14.77
N LEU A 262 -8.49 -2.58 -14.99
CA LEU A 262 -7.79 -1.61 -14.15
C LEU A 262 -8.47 -0.23 -14.21
N THR A 263 -8.85 0.24 -15.40
CA THR A 263 -9.54 1.53 -15.55
C THR A 263 -10.91 1.55 -14.88
N GLU A 264 -11.59 0.42 -14.80
CA GLU A 264 -12.88 0.32 -14.13
C GLU A 264 -12.73 0.27 -12.60
N MET A 265 -11.78 -0.52 -12.10
CA MET A 265 -11.63 -0.76 -10.66
C MET A 265 -10.72 0.24 -9.94
N CYS A 266 -9.90 1.02 -10.65
CA CYS A 266 -8.93 1.95 -10.06
C CYS A 266 -9.05 3.39 -10.58
N ARG A 267 -8.70 4.34 -9.72
CA ARG A 267 -8.34 5.71 -10.11
C ARG A 267 -6.85 5.76 -10.44
N PHE A 268 -6.50 6.33 -11.58
CA PHE A 268 -5.12 6.42 -12.03
C PHE A 268 -4.50 7.72 -11.52
N VAL A 269 -3.36 7.62 -10.85
CA VAL A 269 -2.66 8.75 -10.22
C VAL A 269 -1.23 8.79 -10.74
N LYS A 270 -0.91 9.80 -11.54
CA LYS A 270 0.42 10.00 -12.10
C LYS A 270 1.26 10.87 -11.14
N LEU A 271 2.46 10.40 -10.86
CA LEU A 271 3.52 11.14 -10.19
C LEU A 271 4.56 11.50 -11.25
N GLU A 272 4.94 12.75 -11.28
CA GLU A 272 5.97 13.33 -12.13
C GLU A 272 7.11 13.86 -11.23
N GLY A 273 8.29 14.09 -11.80
CA GLY A 273 9.46 14.60 -11.06
C GLY A 273 10.72 13.75 -11.21
N GLU A 274 11.78 14.15 -10.51
CA GLU A 274 13.08 13.46 -10.47
C GLU A 274 13.15 12.39 -9.37
N ASP A 275 14.01 11.38 -9.54
CA ASP A 275 14.22 10.34 -8.52
C ASP A 275 14.76 10.98 -7.22
N TYR A 276 14.04 10.79 -6.11
CA TYR A 276 14.38 11.38 -4.81
C TYR A 276 15.28 10.50 -3.93
N ARG A 277 15.55 9.24 -4.32
CA ARG A 277 16.45 8.34 -3.58
C ARG A 277 17.87 8.93 -3.37
N PRO A 278 18.46 9.72 -4.28
CA PRO A 278 19.78 10.33 -4.08
C PRO A 278 19.82 11.40 -2.98
N ASN A 279 18.68 12.03 -2.65
CA ASN A 279 18.60 13.14 -1.69
C ASN A 279 18.37 12.68 -0.24
N VAL A 280 18.19 11.37 -0.02
CA VAL A 280 18.13 10.80 1.33
C VAL A 280 19.56 10.59 1.81
N VAL A 281 20.12 11.60 2.48
CA VAL A 281 21.38 11.44 3.23
C VAL A 281 21.16 10.33 4.25
N VAL A 282 21.78 9.19 4.02
CA VAL A 282 21.80 8.07 4.96
C VAL A 282 22.51 8.57 6.21
N HIS A 283 21.76 8.96 7.24
CA HIS A 283 22.32 9.12 8.57
C HIS A 283 22.72 7.73 9.09
N THR A 284 23.94 7.33 8.78
CA THR A 284 24.59 6.17 9.38
C THR A 284 24.63 6.40 10.89
N ARG A 285 23.84 5.61 11.63
CA ARG A 285 23.95 5.53 13.10
C ARG A 285 25.40 5.15 13.42
N ALA A 286 26.13 6.09 14.03
CA ALA A 286 27.46 5.82 14.55
C ALA A 286 27.40 4.66 15.55
N LYS A 287 28.21 3.61 15.32
CA LYS A 287 28.42 2.55 16.30
C LYS A 287 29.06 3.18 17.55
N PRO A 288 28.56 2.92 18.76
CA PRO A 288 29.26 3.33 19.97
C PRO A 288 30.57 2.55 20.04
N HIS A 289 31.69 3.27 19.96
CA HIS A 289 33.00 2.75 20.31
C HIS A 289 32.98 2.32 21.78
N LEU A 290 33.04 1.02 22.04
CA LEU A 290 33.46 0.48 23.32
C LEU A 290 34.90 0.93 23.57
N LYS A 291 35.06 1.91 24.45
CA LYS A 291 36.35 2.19 25.09
C LYS A 291 36.64 1.03 26.04
N HIS A 292 37.58 0.17 25.65
CA HIS A 292 38.33 -0.62 26.63
C HIS A 292 39.21 0.34 27.43
N SER A 293 39.03 0.34 28.74
CA SER A 293 39.95 0.99 29.67
C SER A 293 40.15 0.09 30.88
N ALA A 294 41.44 -0.21 31.09
CA ALA A 294 42.11 -0.90 32.19
C ALA A 294 41.88 -2.40 32.34
#